data_AF-A0A1G0CMU0-F1
#
_entry.id   AF-A0A1G0CMU0-F1
#
_cell.length_a   1.000
_cell.length_b   1.000
_cell.length_c   1.000
_cell.angle_alpha   90.00
_cell.angle_beta   90.00
_cell.angle_gamma   90.00
#
_symmetry.space_group_name_H-M   'P 1'
#
loop_
_entity.id
_entity.type
_entity.pdbx_description
1 polymer ?
#
loop_
_entity_poly.entity_id
_entity_poly.type
_entity_poly.pdbx_seq_one_letter_code
_entity_poly.pdbx_strand_id
1 'polypeptide(L)'
;MKLECPICETELISRKVSPCMNCGGNSTKLNHYRTQKFTEYEVYFDQRLILCDFCDVDFSSYDVTYFGFKKGKRIGLNDFNFVKEIPNNELHFDHFCPKCLHRLSFLKFIKKCRIENEDLDNK
;
A
#
# COMPACT_ATOMS: atom_id res chain seq x y z
N MET A 1 -4.78 -23.74 -6.90
CA MET A 1 -5.39 -22.46 -7.33
C MET A 1 -4.32 -21.40 -7.31
N LYS A 2 -4.08 -20.71 -8.42
CA LYS A 2 -3.07 -19.63 -8.49
C LYS A 2 -3.68 -18.36 -7.88
N LEU A 3 -2.89 -17.58 -7.16
CA LEU A 3 -3.34 -16.30 -6.62
C LEU A 3 -2.97 -15.19 -7.59
N GLU A 4 -3.94 -14.38 -7.99
CA GLU A 4 -3.78 -13.36 -9.04
C GLU A 4 -3.81 -11.95 -8.47
N CYS A 5 -3.09 -11.03 -9.12
CA CYS A 5 -3.08 -9.63 -8.77
C CYS A 5 -4.49 -9.03 -8.95
N PRO A 6 -5.07 -8.39 -7.93
CA PRO A 6 -6.42 -7.84 -8.03
C PRO A 6 -6.52 -6.62 -8.97
N ILE A 7 -5.38 -6.10 -9.44
CA ILE A 7 -5.29 -4.92 -10.32
C ILE A 7 -4.97 -5.29 -11.77
N CYS A 8 -4.12 -6.28 -12.00
CA CYS A 8 -3.60 -6.59 -13.33
C CYS A 8 -3.63 -8.08 -13.69
N GLU A 9 -4.26 -8.91 -12.86
CA GLU A 9 -4.52 -10.36 -13.06
C GLU A 9 -3.28 -11.24 -13.21
N THR A 10 -2.09 -10.65 -13.10
CA THR A 10 -0.82 -11.39 -13.12
C THR A 10 -0.70 -12.28 -11.89
N GLU A 11 -0.27 -13.53 -12.08
CA GLU A 11 0.02 -14.47 -10.99
C GLU A 11 1.01 -13.86 -9.99
N LEU A 12 0.68 -13.96 -8.71
CA LEU A 12 1.49 -13.43 -7.61
C LEU A 12 2.57 -14.42 -7.23
N ILE A 13 3.75 -13.89 -6.92
CA ILE A 13 4.87 -14.68 -6.38
C ILE A 13 4.92 -14.54 -4.86
N SER A 14 5.32 -15.62 -4.17
CA SER A 14 5.64 -15.55 -2.75
C SER A 14 7.08 -15.06 -2.57
N ARG A 15 7.29 -14.06 -1.72
CA ARG A 15 8.63 -13.56 -1.37
C ARG A 15 8.66 -12.99 0.04
N LYS A 16 9.87 -12.80 0.58
CA LYS A 16 10.07 -12.02 1.81
C LYS A 16 9.75 -10.55 1.53
N VAL A 17 8.97 -9.94 2.42
CA VAL A 17 8.59 -8.53 2.41
C VAL A 17 8.78 -7.91 3.78
N SER A 18 8.96 -6.59 3.85
CA SER A 18 8.91 -5.85 5.13
C SER A 18 7.47 -5.50 5.50
N PRO A 19 7.22 -5.02 6.74
CA PRO A 19 5.88 -4.60 7.15
C PRO A 19 5.26 -3.51 6.28
N CYS A 20 6.05 -2.63 5.66
CA CYS A 20 5.54 -1.57 4.78
C CYS A 20 4.74 -2.17 3.61
N MET A 21 3.47 -1.82 3.52
CA MET A 21 2.56 -2.29 2.48
C MET A 21 2.92 -1.69 1.12
N ASN A 22 3.36 -0.44 1.09
CA ASN A 22 3.72 0.22 -0.17
C ASN A 22 5.01 -0.35 -0.78
N CYS A 23 6.14 -0.20 -0.07
CA CYS A 23 7.46 -0.51 -0.62
C CYS A 23 8.06 -1.84 -0.15
N GLY A 24 7.41 -2.56 0.77
CA GLY A 24 8.02 -3.71 1.46
C GLY A 24 8.36 -4.90 0.57
N GLY A 25 7.85 -4.96 -0.66
CA GLY A 25 8.26 -5.97 -1.65
C GLY A 25 9.42 -5.55 -2.55
N ASN A 26 9.88 -4.31 -2.47
CA ASN A 26 10.97 -3.80 -3.31
C ASN A 26 12.33 -4.26 -2.76
N SER A 27 13.09 -5.01 -3.57
CA SER A 27 14.39 -5.58 -3.15
C SER A 27 15.41 -4.54 -2.69
N THR A 28 15.42 -3.36 -3.31
CA THR A 28 16.34 -2.28 -2.94
C THR A 28 15.98 -1.70 -1.57
N LYS A 29 14.69 -1.52 -1.30
CA LYS A 29 14.19 -1.00 -0.01
C LYS A 29 14.36 -2.04 1.12
N LEU A 30 14.27 -3.32 0.79
CA LEU A 30 14.51 -4.43 1.71
C LEU A 30 15.95 -4.51 2.25
N ASN A 31 16.91 -3.78 1.71
CA ASN A 31 18.26 -3.72 2.31
C ASN A 31 18.32 -2.79 3.54
N HIS A 32 17.36 -1.89 3.69
CA HIS A 32 17.36 -0.85 4.73
C HIS A 32 16.19 -0.97 5.72
N TYR A 33 15.39 -2.03 5.64
CA TYR A 33 14.18 -2.17 6.45
C TYR A 33 14.42 -2.18 7.97
N ARG A 34 15.59 -2.63 8.43
CA ARG A 34 15.90 -2.75 9.87
C ARG A 34 16.04 -1.41 10.58
N THR A 35 16.37 -0.35 9.85
CA THR A 35 16.53 0.99 10.41
C THR A 35 15.27 1.84 10.27
N GLN A 36 14.23 1.31 9.61
CA GLN A 36 12.98 2.02 9.38
C GLN A 36 12.02 1.82 10.54
N LYS A 37 11.27 2.88 10.84
CA LYS A 37 10.06 2.77 11.68
C LYS A 37 8.87 2.43 10.80
N PHE A 38 7.93 1.68 11.35
CA PHE A 38 6.70 1.31 10.65
C PHE A 38 5.50 1.77 11.47
N THR A 39 4.57 2.43 10.82
CA THR A 39 3.37 2.99 11.45
C THR A 39 2.14 2.49 10.72
N GLU A 40 1.14 2.09 11.49
CA GLU A 40 -0.20 1.80 10.98
C GLU A 40 -1.04 3.08 11.02
N TYR A 41 -1.67 3.36 9.88
CA TYR A 41 -2.61 4.46 9.69
C TYR A 41 -3.98 3.90 9.30
N GLU A 42 -5.03 4.53 9.78
CA GLU A 42 -6.33 4.49 9.13
C GLU A 42 -6.34 5.57 8.05
N VAL A 43 -6.74 5.18 6.85
CA VAL A 43 -6.73 6.01 5.65
C VAL A 43 -8.11 5.89 4.96
N TYR A 44 -8.25 6.43 3.75
CA TYR A 44 -9.49 6.45 2.97
C TYR A 44 -10.35 5.18 3.12
N PHE A 45 -11.66 5.37 3.29
CA PHE A 45 -12.65 4.29 3.37
C PHE A 45 -12.37 3.27 4.48
N ASP A 46 -11.96 3.79 5.65
CA ASP A 46 -11.63 3.04 6.86
C ASP A 46 -10.58 1.93 6.64
N GLN A 47 -9.76 2.08 5.60
CA GLN A 47 -8.72 1.12 5.28
C GLN A 47 -7.51 1.31 6.19
N ARG A 48 -6.77 0.22 6.45
CA ARG A 48 -5.53 0.26 7.23
C ARG A 48 -4.32 0.12 6.30
N LEU A 49 -3.34 0.98 6.46
CA LEU A 49 -2.05 0.89 5.79
C LEU A 49 -0.92 0.91 6.81
N ILE A 50 0.01 -0.03 6.68
CA ILE A 50 1.30 0.02 7.37
C ILE A 50 2.31 0.62 6.42
N LEU A 51 2.94 1.73 6.80
CA LEU A 51 3.96 2.42 6.01
C LEU A 51 5.25 2.55 6.81
N CYS A 52 6.39 2.57 6.11
CA CYS A 52 7.61 3.05 6.73
C CYS A 52 7.65 4.58 6.74
N ASP A 53 8.50 5.13 7.60
CA ASP A 53 8.86 6.56 7.75
C ASP A 53 9.34 7.29 6.48
N PHE A 54 9.64 6.57 5.40
CA PHE A 54 9.86 7.16 4.08
C PHE A 54 8.58 7.21 3.25
N CYS A 55 7.78 6.16 3.32
CA CYS A 55 6.58 6.02 2.49
C CYS A 55 5.40 6.83 3.02
N ASP A 56 5.38 7.13 4.32
CA ASP A 56 4.37 8.01 4.92
C ASP A 56 4.55 9.46 4.42
N VAL A 57 5.78 9.98 4.37
CA VAL A 57 6.12 11.30 3.82
C VAL A 57 5.93 11.36 2.30
N ASP A 58 6.37 10.32 1.58
CA ASP A 58 6.30 10.30 0.10
C ASP A 58 4.91 9.92 -0.43
N PHE A 59 3.94 9.61 0.44
CA PHE A 59 2.62 9.16 -0.03
C PHE A 59 1.88 10.24 -0.84
N SER A 60 2.12 11.52 -0.55
CA SER A 60 1.51 12.63 -1.30
C SER A 60 2.04 12.77 -2.73
N SER A 61 3.11 12.06 -3.09
CA SER A 61 3.69 12.06 -4.43
C SER A 61 2.91 11.18 -5.43
N TYR A 62 1.96 10.37 -4.96
CA TYR A 62 1.13 9.54 -5.85
C TYR A 62 0.19 10.38 -6.70
N ASP A 63 0.04 9.98 -7.97
CA ASP A 63 -1.11 10.42 -8.78
C ASP A 63 -2.39 9.85 -8.15
N VAL A 64 -3.27 10.75 -7.70
CA VAL A 64 -4.50 10.38 -6.99
C VAL A 64 -5.44 9.53 -7.84
N THR A 65 -5.36 9.67 -9.16
CA THR A 65 -6.14 8.86 -10.10
C THR A 65 -5.72 7.38 -10.06
N TYR A 66 -4.51 7.08 -9.58
CA TYR A 66 -4.05 5.71 -9.36
C TYR A 66 -4.95 4.94 -8.37
N PHE A 67 -5.49 5.65 -7.38
CA PHE A 67 -6.43 5.14 -6.38
C PHE A 67 -7.90 5.33 -6.77
N GLY A 68 -8.18 5.86 -7.97
CA GLY A 68 -9.52 6.14 -8.46
C GLY A 68 -10.09 7.49 -8.03
N PHE A 69 -9.32 8.37 -7.39
CA PHE A 69 -9.81 9.71 -7.08
C PHE A 69 -9.87 10.60 -8.32
N LYS A 70 -10.79 11.58 -8.30
CA LYS A 70 -10.83 12.64 -9.32
C LYS A 70 -9.53 13.43 -9.37
N LYS A 71 -9.14 13.82 -10.58
CA LYS A 71 -7.99 14.70 -10.82
C LYS A 71 -8.13 15.98 -10.01
N GLY A 72 -7.05 16.39 -9.35
CA GLY A 72 -7.01 17.61 -8.53
C GLY A 72 -7.31 17.39 -7.05
N LYS A 73 -7.79 16.20 -6.63
CA LYS A 73 -7.77 15.83 -5.22
C LYS A 73 -6.32 15.79 -4.74
N ARG A 74 -6.04 16.36 -3.57
CA ARG A 74 -4.77 16.16 -2.87
C ARG A 74 -4.98 15.01 -1.87
N ILE A 75 -4.01 14.12 -1.82
CA ILE A 75 -3.96 13.01 -0.87
C ILE A 75 -2.62 13.11 -0.13
N GLY A 76 -2.59 12.84 1.15
CA GLY A 76 -1.34 12.86 1.92
C GLY A 76 -1.54 12.57 3.39
N LEU A 77 -0.50 12.87 4.18
CA LEU A 77 -0.48 12.60 5.63
C LEU A 77 -1.64 13.25 6.40
N ASN A 78 -2.16 14.38 5.94
CA ASN A 78 -3.30 15.03 6.59
C ASN A 78 -4.60 14.22 6.51
N ASP A 79 -4.67 13.25 5.59
CA ASP A 79 -5.80 12.34 5.45
C ASP A 79 -5.60 11.04 6.25
N PHE A 80 -4.48 10.89 6.96
CA PHE A 80 -4.08 9.66 7.64
C PHE A 80 -4.23 9.82 9.14
N ASN A 81 -5.05 8.97 9.74
CA ASN A 81 -5.20 8.90 11.18
C ASN A 81 -4.20 7.90 11.76
N PHE A 82 -3.31 8.36 12.64
CA PHE A 82 -2.38 7.48 13.34
C PHE A 82 -3.13 6.43 14.18
N VAL A 83 -2.68 5.18 14.11
CA VAL A 83 -3.25 4.05 14.87
C VAL A 83 -2.26 3.58 15.92
N LYS A 84 -1.08 3.13 15.47
CA LYS A 84 -0.01 2.62 16.32
C LYS A 84 1.30 2.50 15.55
N GLU A 85 2.41 2.48 16.27
CA GLU A 85 3.70 2.02 15.76
C GLU A 85 3.73 0.48 15.73
N ILE A 86 4.34 -0.10 14.70
CA ILE A 86 4.53 -1.55 14.57
C ILE A 86 5.89 -1.92 15.18
N PRO A 87 5.91 -2.71 16.28
CA PRO A 87 7.14 -2.96 17.04
C PRO A 87 8.08 -3.95 16.35
N ASN A 88 7.55 -4.83 15.48
CA ASN A 88 8.33 -5.84 14.80
C ASN A 88 8.60 -5.43 13.34
N ASN A 89 9.88 -5.28 12.98
CA ASN A 89 10.32 -5.00 11.62
C ASN A 89 10.74 -6.26 10.85
N GLU A 90 10.55 -7.46 11.39
CA GLU A 90 10.94 -8.72 10.75
C GLU A 90 10.33 -8.88 9.36
N LEU A 91 11.10 -9.51 8.47
CA LEU A 91 10.60 -9.91 7.17
C LEU A 91 9.72 -11.14 7.33
N HIS A 92 8.57 -11.12 6.67
CA HIS A 92 7.67 -12.26 6.56
C HIS A 92 7.41 -12.59 5.10
N PHE A 93 6.88 -13.79 4.84
CA PHE A 93 6.46 -14.16 3.49
C PHE A 93 5.09 -13.56 3.18
N ASP A 94 4.97 -12.97 1.99
CA ASP A 94 3.70 -12.48 1.44
C ASP A 94 3.72 -12.59 -0.09
N HIS A 95 2.56 -12.34 -0.69
CA HIS A 95 2.36 -12.32 -2.12
C HIS A 95 2.71 -10.95 -2.71
N PHE A 96 3.43 -10.97 -3.82
CA PHE A 96 3.91 -9.79 -4.52
C PHE A 96 3.59 -9.90 -6.02
N CYS A 97 3.14 -8.80 -6.60
CA CYS A 97 2.92 -8.75 -8.05
C CYS A 97 4.19 -8.29 -8.76
N PRO A 98 4.78 -9.12 -9.65
CA PRO A 98 5.98 -8.73 -10.38
C PRO A 98 5.72 -7.64 -11.43
N LYS A 99 4.46 -7.41 -11.81
CA LYS A 99 4.06 -6.39 -12.79
C LYS A 99 3.71 -5.04 -12.13
N CYS A 100 2.89 -5.05 -11.08
CA CYS A 100 2.53 -3.83 -10.33
C CYS A 100 3.60 -3.41 -9.32
N LEU A 101 4.59 -4.26 -9.04
CA LEU A 101 5.69 -3.99 -8.11
C LEU A 101 5.27 -3.69 -6.66
N HIS A 102 4.10 -4.18 -6.25
CA HIS A 102 3.57 -4.02 -4.90
C HIS A 102 3.14 -5.36 -4.31
N ARG A 103 3.12 -5.44 -2.97
CA ARG A 103 2.58 -6.59 -2.24
C ARG A 103 1.06 -6.57 -2.20
N LEU A 104 0.48 -7.74 -1.98
CA LEU A 104 -0.95 -7.98 -2.08
C LEU A 104 -1.78 -7.05 -1.19
N SER A 105 -1.35 -6.76 0.04
CA SER A 105 -2.10 -5.86 0.93
C SER A 105 -2.28 -4.46 0.33
N PHE A 106 -1.26 -3.91 -0.32
CA PHE A 106 -1.37 -2.60 -0.97
C PHE A 106 -2.21 -2.65 -2.24
N LEU A 107 -2.11 -3.75 -3.00
CA LEU A 107 -2.94 -3.98 -4.18
C LEU A 107 -4.44 -4.10 -3.81
N LYS A 108 -4.75 -4.75 -2.69
CA LYS A 108 -6.12 -4.82 -2.14
C LYS A 108 -6.62 -3.44 -1.73
N PHE A 109 -5.76 -2.66 -1.06
CA PHE A 109 -6.06 -1.27 -0.72
C PHE A 109 -6.39 -0.44 -1.96
N ILE A 110 -5.55 -0.48 -3.01
CA ILE A 110 -5.80 0.25 -4.27
C ILE A 110 -7.14 -0.17 -4.89
N LYS A 111 -7.41 -1.49 -4.96
CA LYS A 111 -8.67 -2.00 -5.53
C LYS A 111 -9.87 -1.48 -4.75
N LYS A 112 -9.80 -1.50 -3.42
CA LYS A 112 -10.88 -0.97 -2.57
C LYS A 112 -11.10 0.51 -2.80
N CYS A 113 -10.05 1.32 -2.83
CA CYS A 113 -10.16 2.75 -3.14
C CYS A 113 -10.80 3.01 -4.51
N ARG A 114 -10.47 2.21 -5.53
CA ARG A 114 -11.07 2.36 -6.87
C ARG A 114 -12.57 2.08 -6.87
N ILE A 115 -13.00 0.98 -6.23
CA ILE A 115 -14.41 0.61 -6.10
C ILE A 115 -15.19 1.71 -5.38
N GLU A 116 -14.70 2.15 -4.22
CA GLU A 116 -15.42 3.15 -3.40
C GLU A 116 -15.51 4.51 -4.09
N ASN A 117 -14.47 4.93 -4.82
CA ASN A 117 -14.53 6.18 -5.58
C ASN A 117 -15.47 6.08 -6.78
N GLU A 118 -15.54 4.92 -7.46
CA GLU A 118 -16.50 4.69 -8.53
C GLU A 118 -17.94 4.76 -8.01
N ASP A 119 -18.21 4.15 -6.84
CA ASP A 119 -19.53 4.19 -6.20
C ASP A 119 -19.92 5.61 -5.74
N LEU A 120 -18.95 6.44 -5.35
CA LEU A 120 -19.18 7.85 -5.02
C LEU A 120 -19.46 8.72 -6.25
N ASP A 121 -18.87 8.39 -7.39
CA ASP A 121 -19.05 9.15 -8.63
C ASP A 121 -20.38 8.84 -9.35
N ASN A 122 -20.96 7.67 -9.06
CA ASN A 122 -22.26 7.24 -9.60
C ASN A 122 -23.47 7.66 -8.73
N LYS A 123 -23.25 8.39 -7.64
CA LYS A 123 -24.28 8.97 -6.76
C LYS A 123 -24.47 10.45 -7.02
#